data_AF-A0A6J7FME5-F1
#
_entry.id   AF-A0A6J7FME5-F1
#
_cell.length_a   1.000
_cell.length_b   1.000
_cell.length_c   1.000
_cell.angle_alpha   90.00
_cell.angle_beta   90.00
_cell.angle_gamma   90.00
#
_symmetry.space_group_name_H-M   'P 1'
#
loop_
_entity.id
_entity.type
_entity.pdbx_description
1 polymer ?
#
loop_
_entity_poly.entity_id
_entity_poly.type
_entity_poly.pdbx_seq_one_letter_code
_entity_poly.pdbx_strand_id
1 'polypeptide(L)'
;MEYVEAPKELQLYCADGGHQLSKIMWVSWSAESTFGLATSTKNTCDPDCASGNYDIRTASVLLSEPIETSDGRMVFTRIALKYDKPLSDGQSEEYLDLSTELMP
;
A
#
# COMPACT_ATOMS: atom_id res chain seq x y z
N MET A 1 -22.91 -12.21 5.38
CA MET A 1 -21.59 -11.60 5.66
C MET A 1 -20.62 -12.24 4.70
N GLU A 2 -20.42 -11.60 3.54
CA GLU A 2 -19.29 -11.93 2.68
C GLU A 2 -18.03 -11.46 3.40
N TYR A 3 -17.11 -12.39 3.65
CA TYR A 3 -15.78 -12.03 4.10
C TYR A 3 -15.11 -11.35 2.90
N VAL A 4 -14.95 -10.02 2.94
CA VAL A 4 -14.09 -9.33 1.98
C VAL A 4 -12.70 -9.93 2.15
N GLU A 5 -12.24 -10.70 1.16
CA GLU A 5 -10.92 -11.33 1.21
C GLU A 5 -9.88 -10.22 1.24
N ALA A 6 -9.01 -10.27 2.25
CA ALA A 6 -7.92 -9.33 2.39
C ALA A 6 -6.99 -9.41 1.16
N PRO A 7 -6.69 -8.28 0.48
CA PRO A 7 -5.96 -8.31 -0.79
C PRO A 7 -4.52 -8.76 -0.56
N LYS A 8 -3.98 -9.56 -1.48
CA LYS A 8 -2.60 -10.06 -1.42
C LYS A 8 -1.61 -9.14 -2.13
N GLU A 9 -2.12 -8.17 -2.87
CA GLU A 9 -1.37 -7.19 -3.66
C GLU A 9 -2.09 -5.84 -3.61
N LEU A 10 -1.35 -4.73 -3.61
CA LEU A 10 -1.87 -3.37 -3.66
C LEU A 10 -1.01 -2.54 -4.61
N GLN A 11 -1.65 -1.82 -5.52
CA GLN A 11 -1.01 -0.83 -6.39
C GLN A 11 -1.28 0.56 -5.81
N LEU A 12 -0.24 1.27 -5.37
CA LEU A 12 -0.41 2.52 -4.62
C LEU A 12 -0.39 3.77 -5.50
N TYR A 13 0.36 3.74 -6.61
CA TYR A 13 0.32 4.79 -7.62
C TYR A 13 -0.38 4.30 -8.89
N CYS A 14 -1.33 5.12 -9.36
CA CYS A 14 -2.32 4.74 -10.36
C CYS A 14 -1.81 4.90 -11.82
N ALA A 15 -0.95 5.89 -12.09
CA ALA A 15 -0.60 6.27 -13.47
C ALA A 15 0.71 5.64 -13.98
N ASP A 16 1.68 5.42 -13.10
CA ASP A 16 3.06 5.07 -13.44
C ASP A 16 3.48 3.68 -12.94
N GLY A 17 2.60 2.99 -12.20
CA GLY A 17 2.93 1.69 -11.63
C GLY A 17 4.07 1.76 -10.60
N GLY A 18 4.49 2.96 -10.19
CA GLY A 18 5.76 3.22 -9.53
C GLY A 18 5.87 2.64 -8.13
N HIS A 19 4.78 2.17 -7.52
CA HIS A 19 4.83 1.53 -6.20
C HIS A 19 3.77 0.44 -6.06
N GLN A 20 4.26 -0.77 -5.86
CA GLN A 20 3.45 -1.96 -5.67
C GLN A 20 3.84 -2.69 -4.39
N LEU A 21 2.82 -3.15 -3.66
CA LEU A 21 2.95 -4.11 -2.58
C LEU A 21 2.51 -5.48 -3.07
N SER A 22 3.32 -6.50 -2.83
CA SER A 22 3.03 -7.88 -3.21
C SER A 22 3.28 -8.83 -2.04
N LYS A 23 2.75 -10.05 -2.15
CA LYS A 23 2.88 -11.10 -1.12
C LYS A 23 2.45 -10.61 0.26
N ILE A 24 1.35 -9.85 0.31
CA ILE A 24 0.86 -9.30 1.56
C ILE A 24 0.38 -10.43 2.47
N MET A 25 0.93 -10.48 3.67
CA MET A 25 0.55 -11.39 4.74
C MET A 25 -0.08 -10.57 5.87
N TRP A 26 -1.40 -10.62 5.98
CA TRP A 26 -2.15 -9.94 7.03
C TRP A 26 -2.01 -10.68 8.35
N VAL A 27 -1.60 -9.96 9.39
CA VAL A 27 -1.49 -10.46 10.76
C VAL A 27 -2.81 -10.23 11.51
N SER A 28 -3.46 -9.11 11.24
CA SER A 28 -4.80 -8.78 11.75
C SER A 28 -5.63 -8.17 10.63
N TRP A 29 -6.94 -8.46 10.62
CA TRP A 29 -7.90 -7.89 9.68
C TRP A 29 -9.15 -7.51 10.46
N SER A 30 -9.41 -6.21 10.63
CA SER A 30 -10.56 -5.70 11.37
C SER A 30 -11.21 -4.53 10.63
N ALA A 31 -12.39 -4.11 11.06
CA ALA A 31 -13.09 -2.98 10.44
C ALA A 31 -12.45 -1.61 10.74
N GLU A 32 -11.66 -1.48 11.80
CA GLU A 32 -11.06 -0.20 12.23
C GLU A 32 -9.67 0.02 11.64
N SER A 33 -8.87 -1.05 11.61
CA SER A 33 -7.53 -1.06 11.03
C SER A 33 -7.07 -2.48 10.74
N THR A 34 -6.09 -2.61 9.84
CA THR A 34 -5.50 -3.90 9.48
C THR A 34 -3.99 -3.77 9.32
N PHE A 35 -3.27 -4.77 9.80
CA PHE A 35 -1.82 -4.79 9.83
C PHE A 35 -1.28 -6.02 9.11
N GLY A 36 -0.24 -5.83 8.30
CA GLY A 36 0.39 -6.90 7.54
C GLY A 36 1.84 -6.64 7.19
N LEU A 37 2.46 -7.62 6.57
CA LEU A 37 3.80 -7.53 6.00
C LEU A 37 3.70 -7.72 4.49
N ALA A 38 4.48 -6.97 3.71
CA ALA A 38 4.48 -7.03 2.26
C ALA A 38 5.90 -6.90 1.70
N THR A 39 6.07 -7.34 0.45
CA THR A 39 7.20 -6.94 -0.38
C THR A 39 6.82 -5.66 -1.13
N SER A 40 7.47 -4.56 -0.81
CA SER A 40 7.33 -3.29 -1.50
C SER A 40 8.32 -3.22 -2.66
N THR A 41 7.83 -2.91 -3.86
CA THR A 41 8.62 -2.60 -5.05
C THR A 41 8.30 -1.18 -5.45
N LYS A 42 9.26 -0.26 -5.29
CA LYS A 42 9.11 1.17 -5.58
C LYS A 42 10.13 1.60 -6.63
N ASN A 43 9.68 2.24 -7.70
CA ASN A 43 10.53 2.80 -8.74
C ASN A 43 11.27 4.02 -8.18
N THR A 44 12.58 4.11 -8.42
CA THR A 44 13.41 5.23 -7.99
C THR A 44 13.25 6.45 -8.90
N CYS A 45 12.67 6.27 -10.10
CA CYS A 45 12.48 7.30 -11.12
C CYS A 45 13.73 8.13 -11.42
N ASP A 46 14.91 7.50 -11.33
CA ASP A 46 16.21 8.10 -11.62
C ASP A 46 16.86 7.37 -12.81
N PRO A 47 17.11 8.03 -13.96
CA PRO A 47 16.85 9.45 -14.24
C PRO A 47 15.39 9.79 -14.59
N ASP A 48 14.57 8.79 -14.92
CA ASP A 48 13.15 8.93 -15.24
C ASP A 48 12.40 7.65 -14.85
N CYS A 49 11.07 7.70 -14.75
CA CYS A 49 10.28 6.55 -14.31
C CYS A 49 10.19 5.41 -15.34
N ALA A 50 10.49 5.64 -16.62
CA ALA A 50 10.51 4.59 -17.64
C ALA A 50 11.84 3.80 -17.63
N SER A 51 12.94 4.47 -17.29
CA SER A 51 14.31 3.92 -17.28
C SER A 51 14.85 3.66 -15.87
N GLY A 52 14.08 3.97 -14.83
CA GLY A 52 14.49 3.92 -13.43
C GLY A 52 14.74 2.51 -12.89
N ASN A 53 15.34 2.45 -11.70
CA ASN A 53 15.54 1.21 -10.96
C ASN A 53 14.41 1.00 -9.95
N TYR A 54 14.41 -0.15 -9.26
CA TYR A 54 13.44 -0.45 -8.23
C TYR A 54 14.11 -0.71 -6.88
N ASP A 55 13.62 -0.04 -5.84
CA ASP A 55 13.84 -0.43 -4.47
C ASP A 55 12.87 -1.53 -4.07
N ILE A 56 13.44 -2.69 -3.73
CA ILE A 56 12.68 -3.83 -3.19
C ILE A 56 12.97 -3.93 -1.69
N ARG A 57 11.94 -3.80 -0.87
CA ARG A 57 12.04 -3.84 0.61
C ARG A 57 10.92 -4.68 1.21
N THR A 58 11.18 -5.21 2.40
CA THR A 58 10.08 -5.71 3.23
C THR A 58 9.44 -4.50 3.91
N ALA A 59 8.12 -4.40 3.86
CA ALA A 59 7.39 -3.31 4.49
C ALA A 59 6.36 -3.86 5.47
N SER A 60 6.29 -3.24 6.65
CA SER A 60 5.09 -3.31 7.47
C SER A 60 4.03 -2.40 6.89
N VAL A 61 2.79 -2.88 6.81
CA VAL A 61 1.65 -2.21 6.21
C VAL A 61 0.60 -2.01 7.28
N LEU A 62 0.12 -0.78 7.43
CA LEU A 62 -1.04 -0.44 8.25
C LEU A 62 -2.07 0.25 7.35
N LEU A 63 -3.26 -0.33 7.22
CA LEU A 63 -4.42 0.38 6.67
C LEU A 63 -5.30 0.87 7.83
N SER A 64 -5.75 2.12 7.73
CA SER A 64 -6.53 2.78 8.77
C SER A 64 -7.50 3.80 8.17
N GLU A 65 -8.25 4.47 9.05
CA GLU A 65 -9.23 5.50 8.69
C GLU A 65 -10.31 4.93 7.73
N PRO A 66 -11.11 3.96 8.20
CA PRO A 66 -12.17 3.40 7.39
C PRO A 66 -13.29 4.43 7.19
N ILE A 67 -13.80 4.52 5.96
CA ILE A 67 -15.00 5.29 5.64
C ILE A 67 -16.06 4.37 5.03
N GLU A 68 -17.32 4.76 5.18
CA GLU A 68 -18.41 4.18 4.40
C GLU A 68 -18.53 4.94 3.07
N THR A 69 -18.49 4.20 1.98
CA THR A 69 -18.72 4.72 0.62
C THR A 69 -20.21 4.89 0.34
N SER A 70 -20.56 5.61 -0.73
CA SER A 70 -21.96 5.88 -1.08
C SER A 70 -22.79 4.63 -1.42
N ASP A 71 -22.14 3.51 -1.73
CA ASP A 71 -22.79 2.21 -1.95
C ASP A 71 -22.80 1.31 -0.70
N GLY A 72 -22.37 1.83 0.45
CA GLY A 72 -22.41 1.14 1.75
C GLY A 72 -21.22 0.23 2.02
N ARG A 73 -20.16 0.25 1.19
CA ARG A 73 -18.93 -0.51 1.45
C ARG A 73 -18.01 0.25 2.39
N MET A 74 -17.39 -0.47 3.32
CA MET A 74 -16.31 0.07 4.17
C MET A 74 -14.98 -0.06 3.45
N VAL A 75 -14.25 1.05 3.34
CA VAL A 75 -12.93 1.10 2.69
C VAL A 75 -11.95 1.91 3.54
N PHE A 76 -10.68 1.49 3.59
CA PHE A 76 -9.63 2.25 4.27
C PHE A 76 -9.12 3.38 3.39
N THR A 77 -9.01 4.60 3.94
CA THR A 77 -8.53 5.76 3.18
C THR A 77 -7.08 6.09 3.45
N ARG A 78 -6.41 5.35 4.34
CA ARG A 78 -5.00 5.61 4.68
C ARG A 78 -4.18 4.35 4.69
N ILE A 79 -2.97 4.46 4.11
CA ILE A 79 -1.92 3.45 4.23
C ILE A 79 -0.66 4.08 4.84
N ALA A 80 -0.07 3.37 5.80
CA ALA A 80 1.26 3.67 6.32
C ALA A 80 2.19 2.48 6.05
N LEU A 81 3.38 2.78 5.56
CA LEU A 81 4.43 1.82 5.27
C LEU A 81 5.65 2.11 6.12
N LYS A 82 6.24 1.03 6.64
CA LYS A 82 7.54 1.08 7.32
C LYS A 82 8.46 0.04 6.73
N TYR A 83 9.55 0.49 6.13
CA TYR A 83 10.52 -0.37 5.47
C TYR A 83 11.46 -0.99 6.50
N ASP A 84 11.87 -2.24 6.24
CA ASP A 84 12.86 -2.96 7.04
C ASP A 84 14.24 -2.29 6.98
N LYS A 85 14.52 -1.62 5.87
CA LYS A 85 15.70 -0.78 5.64
C LYS A 85 15.30 0.45 4.84
N PRO A 86 16.04 1.57 4.97
CA PRO A 86 15.82 2.73 4.12
C PRO A 86 15.83 2.38 2.63
N LEU A 87 14.99 3.09 1.88
CA LEU A 87 15.05 3.16 0.42
C LEU A 87 16.32 3.89 -0.02
N SER A 88 16.61 3.85 -1.32
CA SER A 88 17.82 4.45 -1.88
C SER A 88 17.86 5.98 -1.73
N ASP A 89 16.70 6.62 -1.60
CA ASP A 89 16.54 8.05 -1.31
C ASP A 89 16.61 8.39 0.20
N GLY A 90 16.82 7.38 1.05
CA GLY A 90 16.92 7.53 2.51
C GLY A 90 15.58 7.45 3.25
N GLN A 91 14.44 7.32 2.56
CA GLN A 91 13.13 7.18 3.22
C GLN A 91 12.99 5.82 3.91
N SER A 92 12.53 5.82 5.17
CA SER A 92 12.26 4.60 5.95
C SER A 92 10.77 4.34 6.19
N GLU A 93 9.95 5.38 6.07
CA GLU A 93 8.51 5.33 6.32
C GLU A 93 7.79 6.18 5.28
N GLU A 94 6.55 5.81 4.95
CA GLU A 94 5.74 6.48 3.95
C GLU A 94 4.27 6.45 4.36
N TYR A 95 3.55 7.55 4.13
CA TYR A 95 2.15 7.71 4.47
C TYR A 95 1.42 8.21 3.24
N LEU A 96 0.39 7.49 2.80
CA LEU A 96 -0.38 7.84 1.61
C LEU A 96 -1.86 7.83 1.94
N ASP A 97 -2.54 8.85 1.44
CA ASP A 97 -4.00 8.86 1.39
C ASP A 97 -4.43 8.04 0.19
N LEU A 98 -5.14 6.95 0.45
CA LEU A 98 -5.78 6.14 -0.58
C LEU A 98 -7.00 6.91 -1.06
N SER A 99 -6.91 7.49 -2.27
CA SER A 99 -8.08 8.09 -2.89
C SER A 99 -9.19 7.04 -2.97
N THR A 100 -10.40 7.43 -2.60
CA THR A 100 -11.61 6.59 -2.70
C THR A 100 -11.94 6.22 -4.14
N GLU A 101 -11.30 6.86 -5.12
CA GLU A 101 -11.38 6.55 -6.55
C GLU A 101 -10.51 5.34 -6.96
N LEU A 102 -9.59 4.90 -6.09
CA LEU A 102 -8.67 3.77 -6.35
C LEU A 102 -9.21 2.43 -5.85
N MET A 103 -10.40 2.41 -5.25
CA MET A 103 -11.00 1.22 -4.66
C MET A 103 -12.27 0.87 -5.47
N PRO A 104 -12.15 0.03 -6.52
CA PRO A 104 -13.30 -0.38 -7.32
C PRO A 104 -14.37 -1.08 -6.48
#